data_AF-A0AB37Q8I6-F1
#
_entry.id   AF-A0AB37Q8I6-F1
#
_cell.length_a   1.000
_cell.length_b   1.000
_cell.length_c   1.000
_cell.angle_alpha   90.00
_cell.angle_beta   90.00
_cell.angle_gamma   90.00
#
_symmetry.space_group_name_H-M   'P 1'
#
loop_
_entity.id
_entity.type
_entity.pdbx_description
1 polymer ?
#
loop_
_entity_poly.entity_id
_entity_poly.type
_entity_poly.pdbx_seq_one_letter_code
_entity_poly.pdbx_strand_id
1 'polypeptide(L)'
;MKDIGKVTYGLGYSFNLLMAVFVEAPWNVIKDAKPVLIDGKNVGILDKSVRYWKAKGNVVWGEAISGFRVSMVAMGAFGIAAAALEVVDIHDDWTKLKTSAEKNATMVKGFATAAMGLGSLAQLLVGISPASRLTIFVMSPWFSVALLITGAIYLFATMALNYLKQDSVGWWLRKSCWSRTLQHRYPETIQGQNDEIRGLLEIQLGPQLHVKSTVRYEDRYLGKGDYMSVAVQNGVGIQLRLPNIIRGSSVHFNVISSKRPWGLMPVEKIDYPIHEDFLDRGQLRNTSQFGSLSGKRIEEAHEDLTFPRMPPENEDVVWETWVPLKQDAYFLELQIWYPYNLISPGEEDRGYLFQMELGTQGITSIDGLTATNLEVKSSSRAGFLTLEIAEQRYDQGTISTPAGSCNFRKLR
;
A
#
# COMPACT_ATOMS: atom_id res chain seq x y z
N MET A 1 -4.31 -4.93 8.03
CA MET A 1 -5.15 -4.00 7.25
C MET A 1 -4.25 -3.32 6.22
N LYS A 2 -4.14 -3.88 5.01
CA LYS A 2 -3.44 -3.23 3.90
C LYS A 2 -4.52 -2.76 2.92
N ASP A 3 -4.42 -1.52 2.48
CA ASP A 3 -5.26 -0.84 1.47
C ASP A 3 -6.64 -0.30 1.90
N ILE A 4 -6.63 0.78 2.69
CA ILE A 4 -7.68 1.83 2.66
C ILE A 4 -7.34 2.93 1.64
N GLY A 5 -6.06 3.07 1.25
CA GLY A 5 -5.61 3.97 0.18
C GLY A 5 -5.83 3.47 -1.26
N LYS A 6 -6.33 2.25 -1.47
CA LYS A 6 -6.86 1.83 -2.79
C LYS A 6 -8.21 2.51 -3.01
N VAL A 7 -8.19 3.73 -3.54
CA VAL A 7 -9.35 4.37 -4.19
C VAL A 7 -9.68 3.64 -5.51
N THR A 8 -9.80 2.32 -5.43
CA THR A 8 -10.15 1.39 -6.52
C THR A 8 -11.52 0.76 -6.26
N TYR A 9 -12.08 0.91 -5.04
CA TYR A 9 -13.48 0.55 -4.72
C TYR A 9 -14.49 1.31 -5.60
N GLY A 10 -14.06 2.38 -6.25
CA GLY A 10 -14.87 3.13 -7.19
C GLY A 10 -15.08 2.41 -8.53
N LEU A 11 -14.09 1.78 -9.14
CA LEU A 11 -14.08 1.68 -10.61
C LEU A 11 -15.24 0.83 -11.19
N GLY A 12 -15.51 -0.37 -10.68
CA GLY A 12 -16.58 -1.23 -11.24
C GLY A 12 -17.99 -0.66 -11.10
N TYR A 13 -18.33 -0.08 -9.94
CA TYR A 13 -19.64 0.58 -9.72
C TYR A 13 -19.69 1.99 -10.31
N SER A 14 -18.57 2.71 -10.30
CA SER A 14 -18.47 4.05 -10.89
C SER A 14 -18.60 3.97 -12.39
N PHE A 15 -18.03 2.99 -13.10
CA PHE A 15 -18.18 2.95 -14.56
C PHE A 15 -19.63 2.76 -15.01
N ASN A 16 -20.42 1.92 -14.33
CA ASN A 16 -21.85 1.80 -14.63
C ASN A 16 -22.63 3.07 -14.27
N LEU A 17 -22.31 3.71 -13.14
CA LEU A 17 -22.92 4.98 -12.75
C LEU A 17 -22.53 6.12 -13.71
N LEU A 18 -21.27 6.16 -14.14
CA LEU A 18 -20.73 7.13 -15.10
C LEU A 18 -21.33 6.92 -16.50
N MET A 19 -21.55 5.66 -16.91
CA MET A 19 -22.29 5.36 -18.15
C MET A 19 -23.72 5.91 -18.09
N ALA A 20 -24.44 5.69 -16.98
CA ALA A 20 -25.79 6.21 -16.80
C ALA A 20 -25.82 7.76 -16.78
N VAL A 21 -24.87 8.39 -16.10
CA VAL A 21 -24.85 9.85 -15.93
C VAL A 21 -24.33 10.59 -17.17
N PHE A 22 -23.26 10.11 -17.80
CA PHE A 22 -22.52 10.87 -18.82
C PHE A 22 -22.71 10.35 -20.25
N VAL A 23 -23.23 9.14 -20.45
CA VAL A 23 -23.41 8.54 -21.78
C VAL A 23 -24.87 8.33 -22.13
N GLU A 24 -25.71 7.96 -21.17
CA GLU A 24 -27.12 7.64 -21.47
C GLU A 24 -27.92 8.85 -21.98
N ALA A 25 -27.73 10.03 -21.36
CA ALA A 25 -28.39 11.26 -21.80
C ALA A 25 -28.07 11.64 -23.27
N PRO A 26 -26.79 11.78 -23.70
CA PRO A 26 -26.49 12.04 -25.10
C PRO A 26 -26.85 10.86 -26.01
N TRP A 27 -26.78 9.61 -25.53
CA TRP A 27 -27.17 8.44 -26.30
C TRP A 27 -28.66 8.40 -26.60
N ASN A 28 -29.53 8.78 -25.66
CA ASN A 28 -30.97 8.82 -25.90
C ASN A 28 -31.33 9.80 -27.03
N VAL A 29 -30.68 10.97 -27.08
CA VAL A 29 -30.84 11.92 -28.20
C VAL A 29 -30.39 11.30 -29.52
N ILE A 30 -29.28 10.54 -29.51
CA ILE A 30 -28.75 9.86 -30.70
C ILE A 30 -29.67 8.73 -31.17
N LYS A 31 -30.18 7.92 -30.23
CA LYS A 31 -31.03 6.75 -30.47
C LYS A 31 -32.40 7.16 -31.01
N ASP A 32 -32.98 8.24 -30.46
CA ASP A 32 -34.32 8.70 -30.82
C ASP A 32 -34.32 9.66 -32.04
N ALA A 33 -33.14 10.03 -32.54
CA ALA A 33 -33.01 10.88 -33.72
C ALA A 33 -33.51 10.16 -34.98
N LYS A 34 -34.56 10.70 -35.60
CA LYS A 34 -35.06 10.21 -36.90
C LYS A 34 -34.05 10.54 -38.00
N PRO A 35 -33.77 9.59 -38.93
CA PRO A 35 -32.93 9.87 -40.10
C PRO A 35 -33.49 11.04 -40.92
N VAL A 36 -32.60 11.88 -41.43
CA VAL A 36 -32.98 13.01 -42.29
C VAL A 36 -32.66 12.67 -43.74
N LEU A 37 -33.55 13.02 -44.66
CA LEU A 37 -33.31 12.87 -46.08
C LEU A 37 -32.33 13.95 -46.55
N ILE A 38 -31.11 13.56 -46.90
CA ILE A 38 -30.08 14.45 -47.47
C ILE A 38 -29.63 13.84 -48.79
N ASP A 39 -29.73 14.60 -49.88
CA ASP A 39 -29.38 14.17 -51.25
C ASP A 39 -30.05 12.85 -51.66
N GLY A 40 -31.33 12.68 -51.29
CA GLY A 40 -32.12 11.49 -51.62
C GLY A 40 -31.78 10.24 -50.80
N LYS A 41 -30.89 10.34 -49.80
CA LYS A 41 -30.51 9.24 -48.90
C LYS A 41 -30.93 9.52 -47.47
N ASN A 42 -31.35 8.49 -46.75
CA ASN A 42 -31.54 8.56 -45.31
C ASN A 42 -30.17 8.63 -44.63
N VAL A 43 -29.89 9.76 -43.98
CA VAL A 43 -28.65 9.99 -43.24
C VAL A 43 -28.99 10.04 -41.75
N GLY A 44 -28.41 9.13 -40.98
CA GLY A 44 -28.52 9.09 -39.53
C GLY A 44 -27.66 10.16 -38.85
N ILE A 45 -27.99 10.47 -37.60
CA ILE A 45 -27.26 11.47 -36.80
C ILE A 45 -25.75 11.16 -36.70
N LEU A 46 -25.36 9.89 -36.63
CA LEU A 46 -23.96 9.46 -36.51
C LEU A 46 -23.21 9.40 -37.85
N ASP A 47 -23.91 9.47 -38.99
CA ASP A 47 -23.31 9.39 -40.34
C ASP A 47 -22.60 10.69 -40.75
N LYS A 48 -22.79 11.77 -39.98
CA LYS A 48 -22.19 13.09 -40.21
C LYS A 48 -21.52 13.63 -38.96
N SER A 49 -20.57 14.54 -39.16
CA SER A 49 -19.75 15.08 -38.07
C SER A 49 -20.51 16.10 -37.21
N VAL A 50 -20.00 16.32 -35.99
CA VAL A 50 -20.47 17.40 -35.09
C VAL A 50 -20.52 18.76 -35.81
N ARG A 51 -19.46 19.08 -36.58
CA ARG A 51 -19.35 20.34 -37.32
C ARG A 51 -20.44 20.47 -38.39
N TYR A 52 -20.77 19.37 -39.06
CA TYR A 52 -21.83 19.35 -40.07
C TYR A 52 -23.19 19.69 -39.47
N TRP A 53 -23.57 19.06 -38.35
CA TRP A 53 -24.87 19.32 -37.71
C TRP A 53 -24.95 20.73 -37.12
N LYS A 54 -23.87 21.23 -36.51
CA LYS A 54 -23.79 22.61 -36.04
C LYS A 54 -23.93 23.62 -37.19
N ALA A 55 -23.29 23.37 -38.34
CA ALA A 55 -23.40 24.23 -39.53
C ALA A 55 -24.80 24.22 -40.15
N LYS A 56 -25.57 23.13 -39.99
CA LYS A 56 -26.99 23.03 -40.40
C LYS A 56 -27.96 23.60 -39.37
N GLY A 57 -27.48 24.21 -38.30
CA GLY A 57 -28.30 24.81 -37.23
C GLY A 57 -28.80 23.81 -36.18
N ASN A 58 -28.46 22.52 -36.29
CA ASN A 58 -28.86 21.51 -35.31
C ASN A 58 -27.77 21.32 -34.26
N VAL A 59 -27.68 22.29 -33.36
CA VAL A 59 -26.67 22.34 -32.29
C VAL A 59 -26.83 21.19 -31.30
N VAL A 60 -28.08 20.82 -30.97
CA VAL A 60 -28.41 19.73 -30.03
C VAL A 60 -27.82 18.40 -30.50
N TRP A 61 -27.94 18.08 -31.80
CA TRP A 61 -27.37 16.85 -32.36
C TRP A 61 -25.84 16.88 -32.35
N GLY A 62 -25.24 18.03 -32.67
CA GLY A 62 -23.80 18.20 -32.58
C GLY A 62 -23.26 18.03 -31.16
N GLU A 63 -23.96 18.57 -30.17
CA GLU A 63 -23.59 18.46 -28.75
C GLU A 63 -23.80 17.04 -28.21
N ALA A 64 -24.89 16.36 -28.56
CA ALA A 64 -25.11 14.97 -28.19
C ALA A 64 -24.00 14.05 -28.71
N ILE A 65 -23.61 14.18 -29.98
CA ILE A 65 -22.48 13.42 -30.56
C ILE A 65 -21.18 13.75 -29.83
N SER A 66 -20.92 15.03 -29.56
CA SER A 66 -19.70 15.47 -28.88
C SER A 66 -19.62 14.92 -27.46
N GLY A 67 -20.69 15.05 -26.69
CA GLY A 67 -20.79 14.54 -25.31
C GLY A 67 -20.64 13.02 -25.27
N PHE A 68 -21.37 12.30 -26.13
CA PHE A 68 -21.25 10.85 -26.26
C PHE A 68 -19.81 10.41 -26.53
N ARG A 69 -19.14 11.00 -27.52
CA ARG A 69 -17.76 10.64 -27.90
C ARG A 69 -16.77 10.91 -26.78
N VAL A 70 -16.82 12.10 -26.19
CA VAL A 70 -15.88 12.49 -25.12
C VAL A 70 -16.04 11.57 -23.91
N SER A 71 -17.27 11.32 -23.48
CA SER A 71 -17.56 10.42 -22.35
C SER A 71 -17.08 8.99 -22.62
N MET A 72 -17.36 8.45 -23.82
CA MET A 72 -16.95 7.08 -24.18
C MET A 72 -15.43 6.92 -24.30
N VAL A 73 -14.74 7.90 -24.91
CA VAL A 73 -13.28 7.90 -24.99
C VAL A 73 -12.66 8.01 -23.60
N ALA A 74 -13.13 8.93 -22.76
CA ALA A 74 -12.61 9.13 -21.42
C ALA A 74 -12.76 7.85 -20.58
N MET A 75 -13.97 7.27 -20.54
CA MET A 75 -14.20 6.05 -19.76
C MET A 75 -13.41 4.85 -20.29
N GLY A 76 -13.37 4.65 -21.61
CA GLY A 76 -12.59 3.57 -22.20
C GLY A 76 -11.10 3.71 -21.90
N ALA A 77 -10.55 4.93 -21.99
CA ALA A 77 -9.15 5.20 -21.65
C ALA A 77 -8.85 4.95 -20.16
N PHE A 78 -9.69 5.44 -19.25
CA PHE A 78 -9.52 5.20 -17.81
C PHE A 78 -9.65 3.72 -17.46
N GLY A 79 -10.62 3.02 -18.07
CA GLY A 79 -10.82 1.59 -17.84
C GLY A 79 -9.65 0.74 -18.33
N ILE A 80 -9.05 1.07 -19.48
CA ILE A 80 -7.82 0.42 -19.97
C ILE A 80 -6.64 0.69 -19.01
N ALA A 81 -6.44 1.93 -18.59
CA ALA A 81 -5.36 2.29 -17.67
C ALA A 81 -5.49 1.53 -16.33
N ALA A 82 -6.70 1.48 -15.78
CA ALA A 82 -6.98 0.73 -14.56
C ALA A 82 -6.73 -0.78 -14.73
N ALA A 83 -7.17 -1.38 -15.83
CA ALA A 83 -6.93 -2.80 -16.11
C ALA A 83 -5.43 -3.10 -16.24
N ALA A 84 -4.65 -2.21 -16.87
CA ALA A 84 -3.21 -2.37 -17.00
C ALA A 84 -2.50 -2.36 -15.64
N LEU A 85 -2.85 -1.41 -14.76
CA LEU A 85 -2.32 -1.35 -13.40
C LEU A 85 -2.68 -2.59 -12.57
N GLU A 86 -3.93 -3.04 -12.68
CA GLU A 86 -4.37 -4.23 -11.95
C GLU A 86 -3.68 -5.51 -12.45
N VAL A 87 -3.33 -5.59 -13.74
CA VAL A 87 -2.52 -6.70 -14.27
C VAL A 87 -1.11 -6.71 -13.68
N VAL A 88 -0.49 -5.54 -13.50
CA VAL A 88 0.82 -5.43 -12.84
C VAL A 88 0.72 -5.88 -11.38
N ASP A 89 -0.29 -5.39 -10.65
CA ASP A 89 -0.55 -5.81 -9.25
C ASP A 89 -0.75 -7.33 -9.14
N ILE A 90 -1.56 -7.93 -10.02
CA ILE A 90 -1.81 -9.38 -10.04
C ILE A 90 -0.53 -10.15 -10.34
N HIS A 91 0.30 -9.66 -11.27
CA HIS A 91 1.57 -10.30 -11.61
C HIS A 91 2.53 -10.32 -10.40
N ASP A 92 2.67 -9.19 -9.72
CA ASP A 92 3.52 -9.06 -8.53
C ASP A 92 3.05 -9.93 -7.36
N ASP A 93 1.73 -10.09 -7.19
CA ASP A 93 1.16 -10.91 -6.12
C ASP A 93 1.14 -12.40 -6.44
N TRP A 94 1.17 -12.80 -7.71
CA TRP A 94 1.06 -14.22 -8.12
C TRP A 94 2.12 -15.11 -7.48
N THR A 95 3.36 -14.62 -7.39
CA THR A 95 4.49 -15.34 -6.77
C THR A 95 4.38 -15.47 -5.26
N LYS A 96 3.53 -14.65 -4.62
CA LYS A 96 3.34 -14.60 -3.16
C LYS A 96 2.19 -15.49 -2.67
N LEU A 97 1.36 -16.02 -3.57
CA LEU A 97 0.18 -16.80 -3.22
C LEU A 97 0.58 -18.17 -2.65
N LYS A 98 0.09 -18.45 -1.44
CA LYS A 98 0.51 -19.59 -0.64
C LYS A 98 -0.39 -20.80 -0.83
N THR A 99 -1.65 -20.59 -1.20
CA THR A 99 -2.68 -21.64 -1.24
C THR A 99 -3.38 -21.74 -2.59
N SER A 100 -3.92 -22.91 -2.92
CA SER A 100 -4.71 -23.12 -4.14
C SER A 100 -5.98 -22.25 -4.18
N ALA A 101 -6.57 -21.95 -3.02
CA ALA A 101 -7.73 -21.08 -2.91
C ALA A 101 -7.39 -19.62 -3.28
N GLU A 102 -6.25 -19.11 -2.80
CA GLU A 102 -5.74 -17.78 -3.18
C GLU A 102 -5.39 -17.73 -4.67
N LYS A 103 -4.80 -18.79 -5.22
CA LYS A 103 -4.52 -18.90 -6.66
C LYS A 103 -5.80 -18.86 -7.50
N ASN A 104 -6.82 -19.63 -7.12
CA ASN A 104 -8.11 -19.63 -7.82
C ASN A 104 -8.80 -18.27 -7.74
N ALA A 105 -8.84 -17.65 -6.55
CA ALA A 105 -9.45 -16.33 -6.38
C ALA A 105 -8.69 -15.25 -7.18
N THR A 106 -7.36 -15.32 -7.24
CA THR A 106 -6.53 -14.42 -8.07
C THR A 106 -6.77 -14.66 -9.55
N MET A 107 -6.94 -15.91 -9.99
CA MET A 107 -7.28 -16.23 -11.38
C MET A 107 -8.65 -15.67 -11.78
N VAL A 108 -9.67 -15.81 -10.91
CA VAL A 108 -11.01 -15.22 -11.13
C VAL A 108 -10.92 -13.70 -11.20
N LYS A 109 -10.16 -13.07 -10.29
CA LYS A 109 -9.90 -11.63 -10.32
C LYS A 109 -9.23 -11.19 -11.63
N GLY A 110 -8.25 -11.97 -12.11
CA GLY A 110 -7.57 -11.75 -13.38
C GLY A 110 -8.51 -11.84 -14.59
N PHE A 111 -9.36 -12.86 -14.67
CA PHE A 111 -10.36 -12.96 -15.73
C PHE A 111 -11.35 -11.80 -15.71
N ALA A 112 -11.83 -11.40 -14.54
CA ALA A 112 -12.73 -10.26 -14.42
C ALA A 112 -12.04 -8.95 -14.87
N THR A 113 -10.76 -8.77 -14.51
CA THR A 113 -9.94 -7.63 -14.93
C THR A 113 -9.77 -7.60 -16.46
N ALA A 114 -9.47 -8.75 -17.07
CA ALA A 114 -9.36 -8.85 -18.53
C ALA A 114 -10.68 -8.55 -19.23
N ALA A 115 -11.81 -9.06 -18.73
CA ALA A 115 -13.14 -8.78 -19.26
C ALA A 115 -13.49 -7.28 -19.16
N MET A 116 -13.20 -6.63 -18.02
CA MET A 116 -13.38 -5.18 -17.87
C MET A 116 -12.47 -4.37 -18.81
N GLY A 117 -11.22 -4.81 -19.01
CA GLY A 117 -10.30 -4.20 -19.97
C GLY A 117 -10.80 -4.29 -21.41
N LEU A 118 -11.32 -5.45 -21.82
CA LEU A 118 -11.94 -5.63 -23.14
C LEU A 118 -13.20 -4.77 -23.32
N GLY A 119 -14.05 -4.68 -22.29
CA GLY A 119 -15.21 -3.79 -22.30
C GLY A 119 -14.82 -2.32 -22.45
N SER A 120 -13.79 -1.89 -21.74
CA SER A 120 -13.24 -0.53 -21.81
C SER A 120 -12.65 -0.23 -23.19
N LEU A 121 -11.97 -1.20 -23.80
CA LEU A 121 -11.48 -1.09 -25.17
C LEU A 121 -12.63 -0.94 -26.18
N ALA A 122 -13.70 -1.72 -26.03
CA ALA A 122 -14.89 -1.58 -26.88
C ALA A 122 -15.52 -0.18 -26.73
N GLN A 123 -15.63 0.35 -25.50
CA GLN A 123 -16.13 1.71 -25.25
C GLN A 123 -15.24 2.78 -25.89
N LEU A 124 -13.91 2.64 -25.79
CA LEU A 124 -12.96 3.55 -26.44
C LEU A 124 -13.14 3.56 -27.97
N LEU A 125 -13.24 2.39 -28.59
CA LEU A 125 -13.44 2.25 -30.04
C LEU A 125 -14.77 2.88 -30.50
N VAL A 126 -15.83 2.74 -29.71
CA VAL A 126 -17.12 3.38 -29.97
C VAL A 126 -17.03 4.91 -29.86
N GLY A 127 -16.30 5.44 -28.87
CA GLY A 127 -16.09 6.88 -28.73
C GLY A 127 -15.28 7.48 -29.89
N ILE A 128 -14.28 6.75 -30.39
CA ILE A 128 -13.48 7.15 -31.55
C ILE A 128 -14.33 7.12 -32.83
N SER A 129 -15.05 6.02 -33.05
CA SER A 129 -15.85 5.75 -34.25
C SER A 129 -17.31 5.41 -33.92
N PRO A 130 -18.14 6.42 -33.58
CA PRO A 130 -19.51 6.20 -33.12
C PRO A 130 -20.46 5.68 -34.21
N ALA A 131 -20.15 5.89 -35.49
CA ALA A 131 -20.95 5.34 -36.61
C ALA A 131 -20.79 3.82 -36.81
N SER A 132 -19.93 3.15 -36.02
CA SER A 132 -19.67 1.72 -36.18
C SER A 132 -20.85 0.86 -35.67
N ARG A 133 -20.98 -0.37 -36.22
CA ARG A 133 -21.93 -1.37 -35.69
C ARG A 133 -21.63 -1.78 -34.25
N LEU A 134 -20.40 -1.53 -33.79
CA LEU A 134 -19.93 -1.77 -32.43
C LEU A 134 -20.68 -0.89 -31.41
N THR A 135 -21.10 0.31 -31.82
CA THR A 135 -21.91 1.22 -30.99
C THR A 135 -23.23 0.58 -30.56
N ILE A 136 -23.93 -0.09 -31.49
CA ILE A 136 -25.21 -0.76 -31.18
C ILE A 136 -25.00 -1.90 -30.18
N PHE A 137 -23.88 -2.62 -30.31
CA PHE A 137 -23.54 -3.72 -29.41
C PHE A 137 -23.21 -3.24 -27.99
N VAL A 138 -22.34 -2.23 -27.85
CA VAL A 138 -21.89 -1.67 -26.56
C VAL A 138 -23.00 -0.90 -25.85
N MET A 139 -23.88 -0.24 -26.60
CA MET A 139 -25.01 0.51 -26.04
C MET A 139 -26.24 -0.36 -25.76
N SER A 140 -26.14 -1.67 -25.97
CA SER A 140 -27.23 -2.60 -25.67
C SER A 140 -27.34 -2.84 -24.16
N PRO A 141 -28.55 -3.00 -23.59
CA PRO A 141 -28.72 -3.19 -22.14
C PRO A 141 -27.92 -4.34 -21.54
N TRP A 142 -27.69 -5.43 -22.30
CA TRP A 142 -26.93 -6.57 -21.82
C TRP A 142 -25.47 -6.22 -21.50
N PHE A 143 -24.88 -5.25 -22.20
CA PHE A 143 -23.47 -4.88 -22.04
C PHE A 143 -23.23 -4.25 -20.66
N SER A 144 -24.09 -3.33 -20.25
CA SER A 144 -24.06 -2.73 -18.91
C SER A 144 -24.28 -3.78 -17.82
N VAL A 145 -25.22 -4.71 -18.03
CA VAL A 145 -25.46 -5.82 -17.11
C VAL A 145 -24.23 -6.72 -17.00
N ALA A 146 -23.57 -7.04 -18.13
CA ALA A 146 -22.36 -7.86 -18.16
C ALA A 146 -21.20 -7.17 -17.42
N LEU A 147 -20.99 -5.87 -17.63
CA LEU A 147 -19.98 -5.10 -16.89
C LEU A 147 -20.27 -5.06 -15.39
N LEU A 148 -21.54 -4.89 -15.00
CA LEU A 148 -21.95 -4.93 -13.59
C LEU A 148 -21.66 -6.29 -12.95
N ILE A 149 -22.03 -7.38 -13.60
CA ILE A 149 -21.74 -8.75 -13.11
C ILE A 149 -20.23 -8.95 -13.00
N THR A 150 -19.47 -8.53 -14.01
CA THR A 150 -17.99 -8.64 -14.01
C THR A 150 -17.37 -7.85 -12.85
N GLY A 151 -17.85 -6.62 -12.60
CA GLY A 151 -17.42 -5.80 -11.47
C GLY A 151 -17.76 -6.43 -10.12
N ALA A 152 -18.94 -7.06 -9.99
CA ALA A 152 -19.31 -7.79 -8.78
C ALA A 152 -18.40 -9.01 -8.55
N ILE A 153 -18.13 -9.80 -9.59
CA ILE A 153 -17.19 -10.94 -9.52
C ILE A 153 -15.80 -10.48 -9.06
N TYR A 154 -15.30 -9.38 -9.63
CA TYR A 154 -14.02 -8.79 -9.24
C TYR A 154 -13.98 -8.42 -7.75
N LEU A 155 -15.04 -7.79 -7.24
CA LEU A 155 -15.13 -7.41 -5.83
C LEU A 155 -15.20 -8.61 -4.90
N PHE A 156 -16.03 -9.61 -5.23
CA PHE A 156 -16.09 -10.85 -4.44
C PHE A 156 -14.77 -11.60 -4.46
N ALA A 157 -14.07 -11.66 -5.59
CA ALA A 157 -12.74 -12.25 -5.67
C ALA A 157 -11.72 -11.50 -4.81
N THR A 158 -11.77 -10.16 -4.81
CA THR A 158 -10.92 -9.31 -3.97
C THR A 158 -11.22 -9.50 -2.49
N MET A 159 -12.50 -9.53 -2.10
CA MET A 159 -12.93 -9.79 -0.73
C MET A 159 -12.50 -11.19 -0.28
N ALA A 160 -12.68 -12.21 -1.13
CA ALA A 160 -12.22 -13.56 -0.87
C ALA A 160 -10.70 -13.61 -0.67
N LEU A 161 -9.91 -12.92 -1.51
CA LEU A 161 -8.46 -12.83 -1.33
C LEU A 161 -8.08 -12.15 -0.02
N ASN A 162 -8.75 -11.06 0.34
CA ASN A 162 -8.49 -10.37 1.60
C ASN A 162 -8.85 -11.21 2.82
N TYR A 163 -9.92 -12.03 2.73
CA TYR A 163 -10.28 -12.99 3.77
C TYR A 163 -9.30 -14.17 3.85
N LEU A 164 -8.83 -14.64 2.69
CA LEU A 164 -7.90 -15.77 2.61
C LEU A 164 -6.48 -15.39 3.00
N LYS A 165 -6.09 -14.11 2.90
CA LYS A 165 -4.79 -13.62 3.35
C LYS A 165 -4.60 -13.95 4.84
N GLN A 166 -3.73 -14.92 5.09
CA GLN A 166 -3.37 -15.33 6.44
C GLN A 166 -2.24 -14.46 6.97
N ASP A 167 -2.39 -14.01 8.21
CA ASP A 167 -1.31 -13.47 9.00
C ASP A 167 -0.24 -14.55 9.26
N SER A 168 0.91 -14.14 9.77
CA SER A 168 2.02 -15.06 10.04
C SER A 168 1.63 -16.20 11.00
N VAL A 169 0.82 -15.90 12.02
CA VAL A 169 0.28 -16.91 12.96
C VAL A 169 -0.65 -17.89 12.26
N GLY A 170 -1.63 -17.41 11.50
CA GLY A 170 -2.58 -18.27 10.79
C GLY A 170 -1.91 -19.16 9.75
N TRP A 171 -0.88 -18.64 9.07
CA TRP A 171 -0.07 -19.43 8.15
C TRP A 171 0.75 -20.50 8.87
N TRP A 172 1.36 -20.16 10.01
CA TRP A 172 2.08 -21.12 10.84
C TRP A 172 1.16 -22.23 11.36
N LEU A 173 0.00 -21.90 11.91
CA LEU A 173 -1.01 -22.87 12.39
C LEU A 173 -1.48 -23.83 11.29
N ARG A 174 -1.54 -23.36 10.04
CA ARG A 174 -1.91 -24.20 8.89
C ARG A 174 -0.81 -25.19 8.50
N LYS A 175 0.45 -24.84 8.75
CA LYS A 175 1.61 -25.70 8.52
C LYS A 175 1.96 -26.59 9.73
N SER A 176 1.52 -26.23 10.92
CA SER A 176 1.91 -26.90 12.15
C SER A 176 1.37 -28.33 12.24
N CYS A 177 1.93 -29.10 13.17
CA CYS A 177 1.47 -30.44 13.50
C CYS A 177 -0.02 -30.47 13.94
N TRP A 178 -0.56 -29.35 14.44
CA TRP A 178 -1.98 -29.20 14.83
C TRP A 178 -2.92 -29.02 13.64
N SER A 179 -2.40 -28.75 12.44
CA SER A 179 -3.21 -28.57 11.24
C SER A 179 -3.94 -29.84 10.86
N ARG A 180 -5.23 -29.73 10.55
CA ARG A 180 -6.02 -30.86 10.00
C ARG A 180 -5.69 -31.16 8.54
N THR A 181 -5.01 -30.24 7.84
CA THR A 181 -4.77 -30.33 6.39
C THR A 181 -3.32 -30.76 6.11
N LEU A 182 -3.12 -32.03 5.78
CA LEU A 182 -1.79 -32.61 5.57
C LEU A 182 -1.00 -31.98 4.40
N GLN A 183 -1.68 -31.43 3.40
CA GLN A 183 -1.06 -30.94 2.16
C GLN A 183 -0.06 -29.79 2.35
N HIS A 184 -0.18 -29.03 3.45
CA HIS A 184 0.67 -27.87 3.72
C HIS A 184 1.48 -28.03 5.01
N ARG A 185 1.41 -29.19 5.68
CA ARG A 185 2.10 -29.41 6.94
C ARG A 185 3.62 -29.43 6.72
N TYR A 186 4.38 -28.99 7.71
CA TYR A 186 5.81 -29.28 7.76
C TYR A 186 6.04 -30.79 7.62
N PRO A 187 7.09 -31.22 6.90
CA PRO A 187 7.41 -32.64 6.79
C PRO A 187 7.62 -33.26 8.17
N GLU A 188 7.15 -34.49 8.39
CA GLU A 188 7.37 -35.25 9.63
C GLU A 188 8.80 -35.79 9.71
N THR A 189 9.77 -34.90 9.55
CA THR A 189 11.21 -35.13 9.61
C THR A 189 11.79 -34.24 10.71
N ILE A 190 12.99 -34.56 11.20
CA ILE A 190 13.69 -33.72 12.18
C ILE A 190 13.83 -32.28 11.67
N GLN A 191 14.13 -32.12 10.37
CA GLN A 191 14.23 -30.81 9.74
C GLN A 191 12.90 -30.05 9.76
N GLY A 192 11.80 -30.70 9.39
CA GLY A 192 10.48 -30.07 9.39
C GLY A 192 9.99 -29.66 10.78
N GLN A 193 10.32 -30.44 11.82
CA GLN A 193 10.02 -30.07 13.22
C GLN A 193 10.83 -28.85 13.65
N ASN A 194 12.12 -28.78 13.30
CA ASN A 194 12.95 -27.62 13.57
C ASN A 194 12.44 -26.38 12.84
N ASP A 195 11.98 -26.52 11.59
CA ASP A 195 11.42 -25.42 10.81
C ASP A 195 10.06 -24.95 11.38
N GLU A 196 9.24 -25.86 11.92
CA GLU A 196 8.00 -25.53 12.64
C GLU A 196 8.30 -24.68 13.89
N ILE A 197 9.24 -25.13 14.73
CA ILE A 197 9.65 -24.41 15.94
C ILE A 197 10.27 -23.05 15.58
N ARG A 198 11.15 -23.02 14.56
CA ARG A 198 11.76 -21.78 14.07
C ARG A 198 10.69 -20.79 13.63
N GLY A 199 9.70 -21.22 12.84
CA GLY A 199 8.63 -20.33 12.39
C GLY A 199 7.81 -19.75 13.54
N LEU A 200 7.60 -20.49 14.62
CA LEU A 200 6.94 -19.97 15.81
C LEU A 200 7.81 -18.94 16.55
N LEU A 201 9.11 -19.22 16.70
CA LEU A 201 10.08 -18.29 17.27
C LEU A 201 10.15 -16.99 16.46
N GLU A 202 10.19 -17.07 15.12
CA GLU A 202 10.15 -15.89 14.24
C GLU A 202 8.94 -15.00 14.53
N ILE A 203 7.77 -15.62 14.72
CA ILE A 203 6.53 -14.89 15.04
C ILE A 203 6.58 -14.27 16.43
N GLN A 204 7.06 -15.01 17.43
CA GLN A 204 7.18 -14.50 18.81
C GLN A 204 8.17 -13.34 18.93
N LEU A 205 9.25 -13.37 18.13
CA LEU A 205 10.23 -12.30 18.06
C LEU A 205 9.77 -11.12 17.19
N GLY A 206 8.57 -11.19 16.60
CA GLY A 206 7.98 -10.14 15.77
C GLY A 206 7.98 -8.77 16.45
N PRO A 207 8.71 -7.78 15.92
CA PRO A 207 8.66 -6.43 16.45
C PRO A 207 7.34 -5.76 16.07
N GLN A 208 6.91 -4.76 16.87
CA GLN A 208 5.74 -3.96 16.56
C GLN A 208 6.17 -2.55 16.19
N LEU A 209 5.62 -2.03 15.09
CA LEU A 209 5.97 -0.72 14.55
C LEU A 209 4.75 0.19 14.57
N HIS A 210 4.85 1.31 15.27
CA HIS A 210 3.87 2.37 15.26
C HIS A 210 4.47 3.62 14.60
N VAL A 211 3.78 4.19 13.62
CA VAL A 211 4.24 5.40 12.93
C VAL A 211 3.16 6.44 12.88
N LYS A 212 3.55 7.72 12.99
CA LYS A 212 2.64 8.86 12.89
C LYS A 212 3.32 10.03 12.21
N SER A 213 2.71 10.56 11.16
CA SER A 213 3.28 11.68 10.41
C SER A 213 3.14 12.99 11.18
N THR A 214 4.18 13.82 11.10
CA THR A 214 4.16 15.19 11.64
C THR A 214 3.92 16.18 10.50
N VAL A 215 3.20 17.26 10.81
CA VAL A 215 2.86 18.30 9.84
C VAL A 215 3.33 19.67 10.31
N ARG A 216 3.75 20.50 9.36
CA ARG A 216 3.99 21.93 9.52
C ARG A 216 2.92 22.67 8.74
N TYR A 217 2.35 23.72 9.32
CA TYR A 217 1.43 24.59 8.62
C TYR A 217 2.22 25.62 7.80
N GLU A 218 1.89 25.71 6.51
CA GLU A 218 2.46 26.68 5.59
C GLU A 218 1.34 27.52 4.98
N ASP A 219 1.54 28.84 4.91
CA ASP A 219 0.58 29.73 4.28
C ASP A 219 0.76 29.71 2.77
N ARG A 220 -0.24 29.21 2.06
CA ARG A 220 -0.28 29.19 0.60
C ARG A 220 -1.15 30.31 0.07
N TYR A 221 -0.57 31.11 -0.83
CA TYR A 221 -1.28 32.18 -1.50
C TYR A 221 -2.29 31.62 -2.51
N LEU A 222 -3.55 31.97 -2.35
CA LEU A 222 -4.66 31.52 -3.20
C LEU A 222 -4.99 32.48 -4.35
N GLY A 223 -4.28 33.61 -4.46
CA GLY A 223 -4.65 34.71 -5.34
C GLY A 223 -5.55 35.73 -4.63
N LYS A 224 -5.55 36.99 -5.11
CA LYS A 224 -6.37 38.11 -4.59
C LYS A 224 -6.14 38.48 -3.11
N GLY A 225 -4.93 38.27 -2.59
CA GLY A 225 -4.57 38.69 -1.23
C GLY A 225 -4.98 37.69 -0.13
N ASP A 226 -5.54 36.55 -0.52
CA ASP A 226 -6.00 35.53 0.42
C ASP A 226 -4.93 34.44 0.63
N TYR A 227 -4.79 34.00 1.87
CA TYR A 227 -3.82 33.00 2.30
C TYR A 227 -4.56 31.87 3.00
N MET A 228 -4.23 30.64 2.63
CA MET A 228 -4.75 29.45 3.31
C MET A 228 -3.60 28.72 3.99
N SER A 229 -3.79 28.44 5.28
CA SER A 229 -2.87 27.60 6.04
C SER A 229 -3.08 26.14 5.65
N VAL A 230 -2.07 25.52 5.06
CA VAL A 230 -2.11 24.12 4.59
C VAL A 230 -1.16 23.30 5.45
N ALA A 231 -1.66 22.17 5.98
CA ALA A 231 -0.83 21.20 6.67
C ALA A 231 0.05 20.44 5.67
N VAL A 232 1.36 20.61 5.79
CA VAL A 232 2.38 20.01 4.94
C VAL A 232 3.19 19.02 5.78
N GLN A 233 3.29 17.76 5.34
CA GLN A 233 4.11 16.76 6.01
C GLN A 233 5.58 17.21 6.06
N ASN A 234 6.20 17.14 7.24
CA ASN A 234 7.60 17.51 7.45
C ASN A 234 8.45 16.38 8.04
N GLY A 235 7.83 15.27 8.45
CA GLY A 235 8.52 14.16 9.08
C GLY A 235 7.58 13.08 9.59
N VAL A 236 8.15 12.13 10.32
CA VAL A 236 7.41 11.02 10.94
C VAL A 236 8.01 10.69 12.30
N GLY A 237 7.13 10.52 13.29
CA GLY A 237 7.47 9.86 14.54
C GLY A 237 7.35 8.35 14.37
N ILE A 238 8.32 7.61 14.91
CA ILE A 238 8.41 6.15 14.79
C ILE A 238 8.60 5.59 16.19
N GLN A 239 7.78 4.63 16.57
CA GLN A 239 7.93 3.82 17.78
C GLN A 239 8.10 2.36 17.37
N LEU A 240 9.22 1.78 17.74
CA LEU A 240 9.56 0.39 17.50
C LEU A 240 9.58 -0.34 18.84
N ARG A 241 8.65 -1.29 19.02
CA ARG A 241 8.62 -2.17 20.18
C ARG A 241 9.32 -3.48 19.83
N LEU A 242 10.37 -3.76 20.58
CA LEU A 242 11.25 -4.90 20.43
C LEU A 242 11.06 -5.88 21.60
N PRO A 243 10.98 -7.20 21.34
CA PRO A 243 10.80 -8.20 22.39
C PRO A 243 11.90 -8.15 23.46
N ASN A 244 11.56 -8.38 24.72
CA ASN A 244 12.52 -8.34 25.83
C ASN A 244 13.78 -9.24 25.65
N ILE A 245 13.65 -10.35 24.94
CA ILE A 245 14.69 -11.38 24.77
C ILE A 245 15.87 -10.91 23.92
N ILE A 246 15.74 -9.79 23.20
CA ILE A 246 16.83 -9.24 22.39
C ILE A 246 17.75 -8.28 23.16
N ARG A 247 17.57 -8.16 24.48
CA ARG A 247 18.48 -7.39 25.34
C ARG A 247 19.88 -7.99 25.35
N GLY A 248 20.90 -7.13 25.49
CA GLY A 248 22.30 -7.52 25.39
C GLY A 248 22.75 -7.87 23.97
N SER A 249 21.91 -7.62 22.96
CA SER A 249 22.17 -7.94 21.56
C SER A 249 22.09 -6.71 20.67
N SER A 250 22.81 -6.78 19.55
CA SER A 250 22.84 -5.74 18.52
C SER A 250 21.78 -6.03 17.46
N VAL A 251 20.87 -5.08 17.25
CA VAL A 251 19.82 -5.18 16.23
C VAL A 251 20.24 -4.36 15.01
N HIS A 252 20.18 -4.98 13.84
CA HIS A 252 20.51 -4.31 12.58
C HIS A 252 19.23 -3.91 11.87
N PHE A 253 19.20 -2.73 11.26
CA PHE A 253 18.03 -2.32 10.48
C PHE A 253 18.38 -1.34 9.36
N ASN A 254 17.50 -1.30 8.35
CA ASN A 254 17.51 -0.35 7.25
C ASN A 254 16.19 0.41 7.23
N VAL A 255 16.24 1.71 6.98
CA VAL A 255 15.06 2.57 6.98
C VAL A 255 15.07 3.49 5.77
N ILE A 256 14.04 3.41 4.94
CA ILE A 256 13.89 4.27 3.76
C ILE A 256 12.51 4.91 3.72
N SER A 257 12.41 6.05 3.06
CA SER A 257 11.14 6.63 2.65
C SER A 257 10.88 6.30 1.19
N SER A 258 9.65 5.95 0.85
CA SER A 258 9.24 5.70 -0.53
C SER A 258 7.97 6.48 -0.88
N LYS A 259 7.75 6.66 -2.18
CA LYS A 259 6.59 7.35 -2.74
C LYS A 259 5.88 6.48 -3.74
N ARG A 260 4.63 6.81 -3.99
CA ARG A 260 3.84 6.25 -5.09
C ARG A 260 3.59 7.32 -6.13
N PRO A 261 4.35 7.34 -7.24
CA PRO A 261 4.11 8.30 -8.32
C PRO A 261 2.65 8.23 -8.80
N TRP A 262 1.98 9.39 -8.83
CA TRP A 262 0.58 9.53 -9.23
C TRP A 262 -0.42 8.63 -8.48
N GLY A 263 -0.06 8.09 -7.31
CA GLY A 263 -0.92 7.22 -6.50
C GLY A 263 -1.19 5.83 -7.11
N LEU A 264 -0.66 5.54 -8.30
CA LEU A 264 -1.01 4.38 -9.12
C LEU A 264 0.19 3.57 -9.61
N MET A 265 1.40 4.17 -9.65
CA MET A 265 2.61 3.49 -10.11
C MET A 265 3.20 2.57 -9.04
N PRO A 266 4.15 1.68 -9.40
CA PRO A 266 4.97 0.97 -8.42
C PRO A 266 5.62 1.92 -7.41
N VAL A 267 5.85 1.41 -6.21
CA VAL A 267 6.47 2.20 -5.14
C VAL A 267 7.94 2.44 -5.48
N GLU A 268 8.38 3.68 -5.40
CA GLU A 268 9.76 4.09 -5.70
C GLU A 268 10.41 4.67 -4.45
N LYS A 269 11.66 4.26 -4.19
CA LYS A 269 12.48 4.83 -3.11
C LYS A 269 12.71 6.33 -3.35
N ILE A 270 12.62 7.11 -2.27
CA ILE A 270 13.11 8.49 -2.25
C ILE A 270 14.53 8.45 -1.73
N ASP A 271 15.48 8.94 -2.53
CA ASP A 271 16.85 9.17 -2.08
C ASP A 271 16.90 10.39 -1.15
N TYR A 272 16.64 10.13 0.13
CA TYR A 272 16.76 11.09 1.22
C TYR A 272 17.40 10.41 2.43
N PRO A 273 18.47 10.98 3.02
CA PRO A 273 19.22 10.33 4.08
C PRO A 273 18.48 10.42 5.42
N ILE A 274 17.59 9.46 5.70
CA ILE A 274 16.88 9.36 6.98
C ILE A 274 17.58 8.48 8.01
N HIS A 275 18.63 7.78 7.59
CA HIS A 275 19.31 6.75 8.37
C HIS A 275 20.00 7.32 9.62
N GLU A 276 20.74 8.42 9.45
CA GLU A 276 21.46 9.09 10.56
C GLU A 276 20.48 9.66 11.58
N ASP A 277 19.46 10.38 11.10
CA ASP A 277 18.43 10.97 11.96
C ASP A 277 17.66 9.92 12.78
N PHE A 278 17.45 8.71 12.23
CA PHE A 278 16.75 7.64 12.93
C PHE A 278 17.47 7.23 14.23
N LEU A 279 18.80 7.10 14.18
CA LEU A 279 19.62 6.73 15.35
C LEU A 279 19.89 7.94 16.24
N ASP A 280 20.27 9.08 15.67
CA ASP A 280 20.75 10.23 16.44
C ASP A 280 19.66 10.92 17.26
N ARG A 281 18.39 10.79 16.84
CA ARG A 281 17.25 11.42 17.51
C ARG A 281 16.40 10.45 18.31
N GLY A 282 16.82 9.19 18.42
CA GLY A 282 16.03 8.19 19.09
C GLY A 282 16.30 8.09 20.59
N GLN A 283 15.30 7.61 21.31
CA GLN A 283 15.27 7.49 22.76
C GLN A 283 14.51 6.24 23.19
N LEU A 284 14.88 5.70 24.34
CA LEU A 284 14.17 4.59 24.96
C LEU A 284 12.95 5.11 25.73
N ARG A 285 11.80 4.48 25.51
CA ARG A 285 10.54 4.78 26.17
C ARG A 285 10.01 3.57 26.93
N ASN A 286 9.10 3.82 27.87
CA ASN A 286 8.42 2.76 28.59
C ASN A 286 7.37 2.10 27.67
N THR A 287 7.11 0.80 27.86
CA THR A 287 6.10 0.04 27.12
C THR A 287 4.70 0.65 27.16
N SER A 288 4.33 1.28 28.28
CA SER A 288 3.05 1.99 28.46
C SER A 288 2.84 3.18 27.51
N GLN A 289 3.91 3.72 26.92
CA GLN A 289 3.86 4.88 26.01
C GLN A 289 3.74 4.46 24.53
N PHE A 290 3.78 3.16 24.24
CA PHE A 290 3.63 2.66 22.88
C PHE A 290 2.25 2.99 22.30
N GLY A 291 2.23 3.48 21.06
CA GLY A 291 1.04 3.98 20.38
C GLY A 291 0.72 5.45 20.66
N SER A 292 1.43 6.09 21.60
CA SER A 292 1.26 7.50 21.96
C SER A 292 2.39 8.34 21.37
N LEU A 293 2.36 8.56 20.06
CA LEU A 293 3.26 9.50 19.39
C LEU A 293 2.72 10.93 19.45
N SER A 294 3.57 11.86 19.93
CA SER A 294 3.33 13.29 19.80
C SER A 294 3.26 13.67 18.31
N GLY A 295 2.31 14.53 17.94
CA GLY A 295 2.24 15.10 16.59
C GLY A 295 3.29 16.19 16.33
N LYS A 296 4.15 16.47 17.32
CA LYS A 296 5.22 17.48 17.25
C LYS A 296 6.56 16.83 16.96
N ARG A 297 7.44 17.62 16.33
CA ARG A 297 8.84 17.24 16.09
C ARG A 297 9.54 16.94 17.42
N ILE A 298 10.30 15.85 17.46
CA ILE A 298 11.30 15.61 18.50
C ILE A 298 12.55 16.36 18.02
N GLU A 299 12.81 17.54 18.61
CA GLU A 299 13.87 18.43 18.12
C GLU A 299 15.26 17.91 18.48
N GLU A 300 15.43 17.33 19.68
CA GLU A 300 16.67 16.70 20.13
C GLU A 300 16.35 15.55 21.12
N ALA A 301 17.12 14.45 21.08
CA ALA A 301 17.07 13.40 22.10
C ALA A 301 17.68 13.84 23.46
N HIS A 302 18.08 15.11 23.58
CA HIS A 302 18.91 15.65 24.65
C HIS A 302 18.15 16.39 25.76
N GLU A 303 16.84 16.62 25.63
CA GLU A 303 16.09 17.34 26.67
C GLU A 303 15.84 16.51 27.94
N ASP A 304 15.97 15.18 27.87
CA ASP A 304 15.79 14.29 29.01
C ASP A 304 17.10 13.55 29.33
N LEU A 305 18.06 14.26 29.93
CA LEU A 305 19.30 13.70 30.49
C LEU A 305 19.03 12.80 31.72
N THR A 306 17.76 12.56 32.10
CA THR A 306 17.46 11.42 32.95
C THR A 306 17.70 10.19 32.09
N PHE A 307 18.77 9.44 32.39
CA PHE A 307 19.01 8.12 31.78
C PHE A 307 17.66 7.41 31.72
N PRO A 308 17.12 7.09 30.54
CA PRO A 308 15.87 6.35 30.49
C PRO A 308 16.15 5.07 31.26
N ARG A 309 15.49 4.89 32.41
CA ARG A 309 15.60 3.64 33.15
C ARG A 309 15.17 2.57 32.16
N MET A 310 16.11 1.71 31.78
CA MET A 310 15.80 0.53 31.00
C MET A 310 14.52 -0.07 31.56
N PRO A 311 13.50 -0.36 30.71
CA PRO A 311 12.29 -1.01 31.19
C PRO A 311 12.69 -2.27 31.98
N PRO A 312 11.91 -2.70 32.98
CA PRO A 312 12.17 -3.94 33.71
C PRO A 312 12.52 -5.11 32.78
N GLU A 313 13.39 -6.04 33.17
CA GLU A 313 13.88 -7.13 32.30
C GLU A 313 12.78 -7.94 31.61
N ASN A 314 11.63 -8.10 32.26
CA ASN A 314 10.48 -8.83 31.73
C ASN A 314 9.65 -8.01 30.71
N GLU A 315 9.89 -6.72 30.57
CA GLU A 315 9.19 -5.84 29.64
C GLU A 315 9.93 -5.67 28.32
N ASP A 316 9.16 -5.47 27.25
CA ASP A 316 9.70 -5.14 25.93
C ASP A 316 10.41 -3.78 25.93
N VAL A 317 11.26 -3.57 24.93
CA VAL A 317 12.00 -2.31 24.76
C VAL A 317 11.29 -1.47 23.70
N VAL A 318 10.97 -0.21 24.01
CA VAL A 318 10.39 0.72 23.03
C VAL A 318 11.45 1.75 22.62
N TRP A 319 11.81 1.74 21.35
CA TRP A 319 12.63 2.75 20.72
C TRP A 319 11.73 3.77 20.02
N GLU A 320 11.81 5.04 20.41
CA GLU A 320 11.07 6.13 19.80
C GLU A 320 12.04 7.07 19.10
N THR A 321 11.76 7.45 17.86
CA THR A 321 12.58 8.40 17.09
C THR A 321 11.72 9.27 16.19
N TRP A 322 12.28 10.37 15.69
CA TRP A 322 11.65 11.22 14.67
C TRP A 322 12.63 11.40 13.52
N VAL A 323 12.15 11.24 12.28
CA VAL A 323 12.96 11.48 11.09
C VAL A 323 12.30 12.51 10.16
N PRO A 324 13.07 13.43 9.56
CA PRO A 324 12.55 14.34 8.56
C PRO A 324 12.21 13.56 7.29
N LEU A 325 11.10 13.90 6.66
CA LEU A 325 10.65 13.29 5.41
C LEU A 325 10.36 14.37 4.38
N LYS A 326 10.55 14.02 3.09
CA LYS A 326 10.06 14.87 2.01
C LYS A 326 8.53 14.90 2.00
N GLN A 327 7.99 15.99 1.48
CA GLN A 327 6.53 16.19 1.38
C GLN A 327 5.86 15.12 0.50
N ASP A 328 6.54 14.58 -0.51
CA ASP A 328 6.03 13.56 -1.42
C ASP A 328 6.21 12.12 -0.90
N ALA A 329 6.77 11.93 0.30
CA ALA A 329 6.90 10.62 0.93
C ALA A 329 5.51 10.10 1.34
N TYR A 330 5.18 8.89 0.88
CA TYR A 330 3.89 8.25 1.12
C TYR A 330 4.01 7.02 2.02
N PHE A 331 5.15 6.34 1.97
CA PHE A 331 5.43 5.18 2.80
C PHE A 331 6.76 5.33 3.55
N LEU A 332 6.81 4.73 4.74
CA LEU A 332 8.04 4.42 5.45
C LEU A 332 8.27 2.91 5.34
N GLU A 333 9.45 2.50 4.89
CA GLU A 333 9.84 1.09 4.83
C GLU A 333 10.99 0.82 5.80
N LEU A 334 10.82 -0.21 6.61
CA LEU A 334 11.77 -0.62 7.65
C LEU A 334 12.07 -2.11 7.50
N GLN A 335 13.35 -2.46 7.54
CA GLN A 335 13.81 -3.84 7.61
C GLN A 335 14.63 -4.05 8.87
N ILE A 336 14.36 -5.10 9.63
CA ILE A 336 15.02 -5.40 10.91
C ILE A 336 15.59 -6.81 10.87
N TRP A 337 16.85 -6.96 11.29
CA TRP A 337 17.51 -8.24 11.48
C TRP A 337 17.96 -8.40 12.92
N TYR A 338 17.59 -9.53 13.51
CA TYR A 338 18.18 -9.98 14.77
C TYR A 338 19.46 -10.76 14.51
N PRO A 339 20.36 -10.82 15.51
CA PRO A 339 21.62 -11.51 15.36
C PRO A 339 21.44 -13.03 15.30
N TYR A 340 22.41 -13.69 14.67
CA TYR A 340 22.40 -15.13 14.38
C TYR A 340 22.34 -16.04 15.61
N ASN A 341 22.78 -15.54 16.77
CA ASN A 341 22.72 -16.23 18.05
C ASN A 341 21.28 -16.34 18.59
N LEU A 342 20.40 -15.40 18.25
CA LEU A 342 18.99 -15.41 18.64
C LEU A 342 18.14 -16.15 17.62
N ILE A 343 18.41 -15.93 16.33
CA ILE A 343 17.69 -16.61 15.27
C ILE A 343 18.59 -16.89 14.08
N SER A 344 18.64 -18.16 13.67
CA SER A 344 19.27 -18.53 12.41
C SER A 344 18.30 -18.19 11.27
N PRO A 345 18.62 -17.24 10.39
CA PRO A 345 17.77 -16.95 9.26
C PRO A 345 17.67 -18.19 8.37
N GLY A 346 16.47 -18.45 7.83
CA GLY A 346 16.31 -19.43 6.77
C GLY A 346 17.05 -19.03 5.48
N GLU A 347 16.97 -19.87 4.44
CA GLU A 347 17.71 -19.68 3.17
C GLU A 347 17.55 -18.29 2.51
N GLU A 348 16.48 -17.55 2.82
CA GLU A 348 16.19 -16.23 2.23
C GLU A 348 16.46 -15.02 3.15
N ASP A 349 16.99 -15.21 4.37
CA ASP A 349 17.41 -14.15 5.34
C ASP A 349 16.65 -12.81 5.21
N ARG A 350 15.32 -12.91 5.31
CA ARG A 350 14.43 -11.81 4.90
C ARG A 350 14.40 -10.67 5.92
N GLY A 351 14.70 -10.94 7.18
CA GLY A 351 14.41 -10.05 8.30
C GLY A 351 12.92 -9.75 8.46
N TYR A 352 12.58 -8.89 9.41
CA TYR A 352 11.23 -8.33 9.56
C TYR A 352 11.09 -7.08 8.70
N LEU A 353 10.06 -7.06 7.87
CA LEU A 353 9.83 -6.08 6.82
C LEU A 353 8.51 -5.36 7.06
N PHE A 354 8.58 -4.03 7.14
CA PHE A 354 7.43 -3.17 7.32
C PHE A 354 7.34 -2.16 6.19
N GLN A 355 6.12 -1.92 5.71
CA GLN A 355 5.79 -0.81 4.82
C GLN A 355 4.57 -0.12 5.40
N MET A 356 4.79 1.08 5.93
CA MET A 356 3.80 1.82 6.70
C MET A 356 3.32 3.02 5.89
N GLU A 357 2.01 3.12 5.68
CA GLU A 357 1.39 4.30 5.06
C GLU A 357 1.45 5.49 6.01
N LEU A 358 1.95 6.61 5.51
CA LEU A 358 2.15 7.82 6.29
C LEU A 358 0.82 8.58 6.44
N GLY A 359 0.38 8.76 7.69
CA GLY A 359 -0.81 9.52 8.03
C GLY A 359 -0.76 10.15 9.41
N THR A 360 -1.68 11.09 9.68
CA THR A 360 -1.74 11.87 10.93
C THR A 360 -2.40 11.13 12.08
N GLN A 361 -3.23 10.11 11.80
CA GLN A 361 -3.95 9.33 12.82
C GLN A 361 -3.05 8.33 13.57
N GLY A 362 -1.86 8.06 13.05
CA GLY A 362 -0.97 7.02 13.57
C GLY A 362 -1.47 5.61 13.20
N ILE A 363 -0.56 4.73 12.80
CA ILE A 363 -0.89 3.33 12.48
C ILE A 363 0.11 2.38 13.12
N THR A 364 -0.38 1.21 13.57
CA THR A 364 0.45 0.16 14.17
C THR A 364 0.41 -1.08 13.29
N SER A 365 1.59 -1.65 12.99
CA SER A 365 1.75 -2.96 12.38
C SER A 365 2.47 -3.90 13.34
N ILE A 366 2.01 -5.15 13.36
CA ILE A 366 2.52 -6.23 14.23
C ILE A 366 3.08 -7.41 13.43
N ASP A 367 2.91 -7.41 12.11
CA ASP A 367 3.31 -8.53 11.25
C ASP A 367 4.35 -8.07 10.23
N GLY A 368 5.62 -8.23 10.60
CA GLY A 368 6.77 -7.95 9.74
C GLY A 368 7.19 -9.12 8.84
N LEU A 369 6.53 -10.28 8.91
CA LEU A 369 6.96 -11.50 8.20
C LEU A 369 6.18 -11.73 6.90
N THR A 370 5.09 -10.99 6.68
CA THR A 370 4.24 -11.12 5.47
C THR A 370 4.73 -10.33 4.27
N ALA A 371 5.52 -9.27 4.47
CA ALA A 371 6.03 -8.45 3.37
C ALA A 371 7.24 -9.11 2.70
N THR A 372 7.18 -9.33 1.38
CA THR A 372 8.23 -10.07 0.65
C THR A 372 9.01 -9.23 -0.36
N ASN A 373 8.42 -8.19 -0.96
CA ASN A 373 9.07 -7.33 -1.94
C ASN A 373 8.89 -5.87 -1.52
N LEU A 374 9.94 -5.29 -0.92
CA LEU A 374 9.99 -3.89 -0.50
C LEU A 374 11.28 -3.28 -1.05
N GLU A 375 11.25 -1.98 -1.35
CA GLU A 375 12.40 -1.24 -1.87
C GLU A 375 13.56 -1.24 -0.86
N VAL A 376 13.25 -1.32 0.45
CA VAL A 376 14.26 -1.40 1.52
C VAL A 376 15.21 -2.59 1.34
N LYS A 377 14.76 -3.69 0.72
CA LYS A 377 15.60 -4.88 0.46
C LYS A 377 16.75 -4.63 -0.51
N SER A 378 16.63 -3.62 -1.39
CA SER A 378 17.73 -3.23 -2.29
C SER A 378 18.94 -2.68 -1.52
N SER A 379 18.74 -2.28 -0.26
CA SER A 379 19.80 -1.81 0.62
C SER A 379 20.51 -3.02 1.24
N SER A 380 21.76 -3.25 0.84
CA SER A 380 22.56 -4.38 1.34
C SER A 380 22.80 -4.33 2.85
N ARG A 381 23.15 -5.48 3.45
CA ARG A 381 23.72 -5.56 4.81
C ARG A 381 25.07 -4.86 4.96
N ALA A 382 25.59 -4.13 3.98
CA ALA A 382 26.80 -3.32 4.16
C ALA A 382 26.51 -1.89 4.67
N GLY A 383 25.23 -1.49 4.74
CA GLY A 383 24.80 -0.15 5.20
C GLY A 383 23.80 -0.18 6.35
N PHE A 384 23.81 -1.23 7.18
CA PHE A 384 22.87 -1.34 8.31
C PHE A 384 23.16 -0.31 9.39
N LEU A 385 22.10 0.15 10.03
CA LEU A 385 22.16 0.84 11.31
C LEU A 385 22.19 -0.21 12.42
N THR A 386 23.05 -0.01 13.42
CA THR A 386 23.12 -0.88 14.60
C THR A 386 22.52 -0.17 15.80
N LEU A 387 21.50 -0.78 16.39
CA LEU A 387 20.99 -0.40 17.71
C LEU A 387 21.47 -1.42 18.74
N GLU A 388 22.32 -0.95 19.65
CA GLU A 388 22.77 -1.74 20.80
C GLU A 388 21.74 -1.66 21.91
N ILE A 389 21.24 -2.81 22.36
CA ILE A 389 20.27 -2.88 23.45
C ILE A 389 21.00 -3.34 24.71
N ALA A 390 21.12 -2.44 25.69
CA ALA A 390 21.84 -2.73 26.92
C ALA A 390 21.19 -3.88 27.71
N GLU A 391 22.03 -4.66 28.40
CA GLU A 391 21.59 -5.61 29.42
C GLU A 391 21.43 -4.88 30.76
N GLN A 392 20.37 -5.19 31.52
CA GLN A 392 20.17 -4.59 32.83
C GLN A 392 20.94 -5.40 33.89
N ARG A 393 22.17 -5.01 34.22
CA ARG A 393 22.85 -5.61 35.38
C ARG A 393 22.25 -5.07 36.67
N TYR A 394 21.62 -5.95 37.45
CA TYR A 394 21.49 -5.73 38.89
C TYR A 394 22.86 -5.97 39.54
N ASP A 395 23.56 -4.90 39.91
CA ASP A 395 24.65 -5.01 40.88
C ASP A 395 24.04 -5.41 42.23
N GLN A 396 24.07 -6.70 42.54
CA GLN A 396 23.92 -7.18 43.90
C GLN A 396 25.16 -6.75 44.70
N GLY A 397 25.02 -5.62 45.40
CA GLY A 397 25.72 -5.30 46.65
C GLY A 397 27.24 -5.49 46.70
N THR A 398 27.98 -4.41 46.48
CA THR A 398 29.02 -3.98 47.43
C THR A 398 29.43 -2.55 47.09
N ILE A 399 29.22 -1.63 48.03
CA ILE A 399 29.89 -0.33 48.01
C ILE A 399 31.38 -0.63 48.21
N SER A 400 32.10 -0.71 47.10
CA SER A 400 33.52 -0.39 47.06
C SER A 400 33.73 0.47 45.83
N THR A 401 34.04 1.74 46.06
CA THR A 401 34.47 2.68 45.02
C THR A 401 35.68 2.07 44.30
N PRO A 402 35.74 2.17 42.97
CA PRO A 402 36.62 3.19 42.45
C PRO A 402 36.10 3.94 41.21
N ALA A 403 36.64 5.14 41.09
CA ALA A 403 36.62 6.07 39.98
C ALA A 403 36.57 5.43 38.58
N GLY A 404 35.49 5.75 37.86
CA GLY A 404 35.51 6.40 36.56
C GLY A 404 36.42 5.84 35.45
N SER A 405 35.83 5.06 34.55
CA SER A 405 35.55 5.50 33.16
C SER A 405 35.19 4.30 32.27
N CYS A 406 33.90 4.11 31.99
CA CYS A 406 33.46 3.34 30.82
C CYS A 406 32.87 4.31 29.81
N ASN A 407 33.70 4.69 28.83
CA ASN A 407 33.30 5.42 27.64
C ASN A 407 32.45 4.51 26.74
N PHE A 408 31.21 4.91 26.45
CA PHE A 408 30.47 4.38 25.30
C PHE A 408 31.07 4.97 24.02
N ARG A 409 31.60 4.11 23.13
CA ARG A 409 32.12 4.50 21.82
C ARG A 409 31.10 4.10 20.75
N LYS A 410 30.50 5.08 20.07
CA LYS A 410 29.92 4.91 18.72
C LYS A 410 31.07 4.56 17.79
N LEU A 411 31.04 3.38 17.15
CA LEU A 411 31.94 3.06 16.05
C LEU A 411 31.18 3.35 14.74
N ARG A 412 31.80 4.19 13.91
CA ARG A 412 31.39 4.51 12.54
C ARG A 412 31.62 3.33 11.60
#